data_AF-A0A090T1X4-F1
#
_entry.id   AF-A0A090T1X4-F1
#
_cell.length_a   1.000
_cell.length_b   1.000
_cell.length_c   1.000
_cell.angle_alpha   90.00
_cell.angle_beta   90.00
_cell.angle_gamma   90.00
#
_symmetry.space_group_name_H-M   'P 1'
#
loop_
_entity.id
_entity.type
_entity.pdbx_description
1 polymer ?
#
loop_
_entity_poly.entity_id
_entity_poly.type
_entity_poly.pdbx_seq_one_letter_code
_entity_poly.pdbx_strand_id
1 'polypeptide(L)'
;MSTIPSCSSVKLGRKEKVGYALGDLASNFSYGFVSLFLLYFYTDIYGLTATQASLIFLIARTIDAVYNLLIATSLIKPKPNTVN
;
A
#
# COMPACT_ATOMS: atom_id res chain seq x y z
N MET A 1 21.33 -33.87 2.78
CA MET A 1 21.27 -32.96 3.93
C MET A 1 21.46 -31.55 3.40
N SER A 2 20.38 -30.87 3.02
CA SER A 2 20.45 -29.54 2.39
C SER A 2 20.90 -28.50 3.41
N THR A 3 22.10 -27.94 3.20
CA THR A 3 22.59 -26.81 3.97
C THR A 3 21.71 -25.60 3.68
N ILE A 4 20.93 -25.19 4.69
CA ILE A 4 20.15 -23.95 4.67
C ILE A 4 21.17 -22.80 4.56
N PRO A 5 21.11 -21.93 3.54
CA PRO A 5 22.01 -20.79 3.47
C PRO A 5 21.79 -19.91 4.70
N SER A 6 22.84 -19.73 5.48
CA SER A 6 22.85 -18.84 6.64
C SER A 6 22.41 -17.46 6.20
N CYS A 7 21.30 -17.00 6.76
CA CYS A 7 20.73 -15.67 6.53
C CYS A 7 21.78 -14.62 6.86
N SER A 8 22.39 -14.00 5.85
CA SER A 8 23.26 -12.86 6.06
C SER A 8 22.38 -11.70 6.54
N SER A 9 22.53 -11.32 7.82
CA SER A 9 21.91 -10.11 8.35
C SER A 9 22.59 -8.91 7.71
N VAL A 10 22.09 -8.50 6.55
CA VAL A 10 22.47 -7.22 5.93
C VAL A 10 22.05 -6.13 6.92
N LYS A 11 23.01 -5.60 7.68
CA LYS A 11 22.79 -4.47 8.58
C LYS A 11 22.51 -3.24 7.71
N LEU A 12 21.23 -2.91 7.56
CA LEU A 12 20.79 -1.69 6.91
C LEU A 12 21.39 -0.49 7.63
N GLY A 13 21.99 0.43 6.86
CA GLY A 13 22.54 1.66 7.39
C GLY A 13 21.44 2.51 8.05
N ARG A 14 21.81 3.30 9.06
CA ARG A 14 20.87 4.23 9.73
C ARG A 14 20.14 5.15 8.74
N LYS A 15 20.81 5.57 7.67
CA LYS A 15 20.24 6.42 6.61
C LYS A 15 19.18 5.68 5.78
N GLU A 16 19.44 4.44 5.38
CA GLU A 16 18.47 3.59 4.66
C GLU A 16 17.24 3.32 5.52
N LYS A 17 17.45 3.06 6.81
CA LYS A 17 16.35 2.84 7.76
C LYS A 17 15.47 4.09 7.92
N VAL A 18 16.07 5.27 8.05
CA VAL A 18 15.30 6.53 8.15
C VAL A 18 14.62 6.88 6.83
N GLY A 19 15.30 6.69 5.69
CA GLY A 19 14.71 6.93 4.37
C GLY A 19 13.50 6.01 4.10
N TYR A 20 13.60 4.74 4.46
CA TYR A 20 12.48 3.79 4.36
C TYR A 20 11.32 4.19 5.27
N ALA A 21 11.60 4.52 6.54
CA ALA A 21 10.57 4.96 7.49
C ALA A 21 9.92 6.28 7.07
N LEU A 22 10.68 7.23 6.53
CA LEU A 22 10.16 8.51 6.04
C LEU A 22 9.32 8.32 4.78
N GLY A 23 9.74 7.42 3.88
CA GLY A 23 8.96 7.03 2.71
C GLY A 23 7.64 6.39 3.09
N ASP A 24 7.66 5.41 4.02
CA ASP A 24 6.45 4.77 4.54
C ASP A 24 5.50 5.79 5.20
N LEU A 25 6.04 6.69 6.02
CA LEU A 25 5.26 7.76 6.64
C LEU A 25 4.65 8.70 5.60
N ALA A 26 5.42 9.11 4.59
CA ALA A 26 4.94 9.97 3.52
C ALA A 26 3.85 9.31 2.69
N SER A 27 3.98 8.01 2.38
CA SER A 27 2.96 7.25 1.65
C SER A 27 1.65 7.15 2.44
N ASN A 28 1.72 6.82 3.73
CA ASN A 28 0.54 6.77 4.60
C ASN A 28 -0.11 8.15 4.76
N PHE A 29 0.70 9.20 4.95
CA PHE A 29 0.23 10.57 5.07
C PHE A 29 -0.45 11.06 3.79
N SER A 30 0.17 10.81 2.62
CA SER A 30 -0.37 11.22 1.33
C SER A 30 -1.70 10.54 1.05
N TYR A 31 -1.84 9.25 1.37
CA TYR A 31 -3.12 8.54 1.27
C TYR A 31 -4.21 9.19 2.12
N GLY A 32 -3.91 9.50 3.39
CA GLY A 32 -4.85 10.19 4.28
C GLY A 32 -5.21 11.60 3.80
N PHE A 33 -4.24 12.36 3.30
CA PHE A 33 -4.44 13.72 2.82
C PHE A 33 -5.32 13.77 1.56
N VAL A 34 -5.08 12.86 0.61
CA VAL A 34 -5.92 12.72 -0.59
C VAL A 34 -7.35 12.33 -0.19
N SER A 35 -7.51 11.39 0.75
CA SER A 35 -8.82 11.00 1.26
C SER A 35 -9.56 12.18 1.91
N LEU A 36 -8.88 13.02 2.68
CA LEU A 36 -9.47 14.20 3.30
C LEU A 36 -9.88 15.26 2.27
N PHE A 37 -9.01 15.51 1.29
CA PHE A 37 -9.29 16.44 0.21
C PHE A 37 -10.49 16.00 -0.63
N LEU A 38 -10.59 14.71 -0.96
CA LEU A 38 -11.70 14.17 -1.75
C LEU A 38 -13.03 14.22 -0.97
N LEU A 39 -12.98 13.97 0.35
CA LEU A 39 -14.15 14.15 1.21
C LEU A 39 -14.63 15.60 1.22
N TYR A 40 -13.71 16.55 1.43
CA TYR A 40 -14.02 17.99 1.37
C TYR A 40 -14.61 18.40 0.02
N PHE A 41 -14.04 17.91 -1.08
CA PHE A 41 -14.55 18.16 -2.42
C PHE A 41 -15.99 17.65 -2.59
N TYR A 42 -16.30 16.44 -2.11
CA TYR A 42 -17.65 15.90 -2.22
C TYR A 42 -18.66 16.60 -1.30
N THR A 43 -18.27 17.03 -0.10
CA THR A 43 -19.20 17.68 0.84
C THR A 43 -19.37 19.18 0.57
N ASP A 44 -18.29 19.93 0.33
CA ASP A 44 -18.33 21.39 0.21
C ASP A 44 -18.54 21.88 -1.22
N ILE A 45 -17.96 21.22 -2.24
CA ILE A 45 -18.10 21.67 -3.64
C ILE A 45 -19.34 21.06 -4.30
N TYR A 46 -19.56 19.76 -4.10
CA TYR A 46 -20.74 19.08 -4.67
C TYR A 46 -21.98 19.16 -3.77
N GLY A 47 -21.84 19.60 -2.53
CA GLY A 47 -22.96 19.71 -1.58
C GLY A 47 -23.56 18.35 -1.21
N LEU A 48 -22.83 17.24 -1.39
CA LEU A 48 -23.32 15.90 -1.07
C LEU A 48 -23.39 15.73 0.44
N THR A 49 -24.45 15.07 0.90
CA THR A 49 -24.57 14.70 2.31
C THR A 49 -23.47 13.70 2.71
N ALA A 50 -23.05 13.72 3.98
CA ALA A 50 -21.99 12.85 4.49
C ALA A 50 -22.23 11.36 4.21
N THR A 51 -23.51 10.96 4.15
CA THR A 51 -23.96 9.59 3.83
C THR A 51 -23.66 9.19 2.38
N GLN A 52 -23.76 10.11 1.43
CA GLN A 52 -23.46 9.85 0.02
C GLN A 52 -21.94 9.82 -0.21
N ALA A 53 -21.21 10.73 0.42
CA ALA A 53 -19.75 10.77 0.34
C ALA A 53 -19.11 9.48 0.90
N SER A 54 -19.61 8.95 2.03
CA SER A 54 -19.10 7.71 2.61
C SER A 54 -19.37 6.47 1.73
N LEU A 55 -20.49 6.43 1.02
CA LEU A 55 -20.79 5.39 0.03
C LEU A 55 -19.78 5.40 -1.13
N ILE A 56 -19.43 6.59 -1.65
CA ILE A 56 -18.42 6.73 -2.71
C ILE A 56 -17.05 6.25 -2.19
N PHE A 57 -16.68 6.62 -0.96
CA PHE A 57 -15.45 6.13 -0.33
C PHE A 57 -15.45 4.61 -0.16
N LEU A 58 -16.58 4.01 0.23
CA LEU A 58 -16.70 2.56 0.41
C LEU A 58 -16.54 1.82 -0.93
N ILE A 59 -17.12 2.35 -2.00
CA ILE A 59 -16.94 1.82 -3.36
C ILE A 59 -15.47 1.96 -3.79
N ALA A 60 -14.88 3.15 -3.63
CA ALA A 60 -13.48 3.38 -3.95
C ALA A 60 -12.55 2.43 -3.20
N ARG A 61 -12.81 2.18 -1.91
CA ARG A 61 -12.00 1.26 -1.10
C ARG A 61 -12.17 -0.20 -1.49
N THR A 62 -13.35 -0.58 -1.95
CA THR A 62 -13.61 -1.92 -2.49
C THR A 62 -12.81 -2.15 -3.77
N ILE A 63 -12.79 -1.16 -4.69
CA ILE A 63 -12.01 -1.23 -5.93
C ILE A 63 -10.50 -1.30 -5.63
N ASP A 64 -10.01 -0.46 -4.72
CA ASP A 64 -8.62 -0.45 -4.27
C ASP A 64 -8.20 -1.81 -3.68
N ALA A 65 -9.05 -2.44 -2.87
CA ALA A 65 -8.81 -3.78 -2.32
C ALA A 65 -8.70 -4.87 -3.41
N VAL A 66 -9.54 -4.81 -4.45
CA VAL A 66 -9.44 -5.72 -5.60
C VAL A 66 -8.14 -5.50 -6.36
N TYR A 67 -7.77 -4.24 -6.61
CA TYR A 67 -6.51 -3.90 -7.28
C TYR A 67 -5.29 -4.40 -6.52
N ASN A 68 -5.28 -4.22 -5.19
CA ASN A 68 -4.22 -4.71 -4.33
C ASN A 68 -4.10 -6.24 -4.38
N LEU A 69 -5.22 -6.97 -4.42
CA LEU A 69 -5.24 -8.43 -4.59
C LEU A 69 -4.67 -8.86 -5.94
N LEU A 70 -5.03 -8.16 -7.03
CA LEU A 70 -4.51 -8.44 -8.37
C LEU A 70 -3.00 -8.21 -8.47
N ILE A 71 -2.50 -7.11 -7.90
CA ILE A 71 -1.07 -6.81 -7.87
C ILE A 71 -0.33 -7.84 -7.01
N ALA A 72 -0.85 -8.16 -5.83
CA ALA A 72 -0.23 -9.15 -4.94
C ALA A 72 -0.12 -10.53 -5.61
N THR A 73 -1.18 -10.98 -6.28
CA THR A 73 -1.18 -12.25 -7.03
C THR A 73 -0.28 -12.21 -8.27
N SER A 74 -0.16 -11.07 -8.94
CA SER A 74 0.73 -10.91 -10.11
C SER A 74 2.22 -10.89 -9.74
N LEU A 75 2.56 -10.37 -8.55
CA LEU A 75 3.93 -10.41 -8.03
C LEU A 75 4.31 -11.78 -7.48
N ILE A 76 3.33 -12.65 -7.21
CA ILE A 76 3.57 -14.07 -6.92
C ILE A 76 3.96 -14.75 -8.25
N LYS A 77 5.22 -14.57 -8.64
CA LYS A 77 5.86 -15.47 -9.61
C LYS A 77 6.29 -16.74 -8.87
N PRO A 78 5.89 -17.94 -9.32
CA PRO A 78 6.45 -19.17 -8.81
C PRO A 78 7.96 -19.17 -9.10
N LYS A 79 8.76 -19.35 -8.05
CA LYS A 79 10.22 -19.45 -8.17
C LYS A 79 10.55 -20.70 -9.00
N PRO A 80 11.27 -20.59 -10.14
CA PRO A 80 11.71 -21.77 -10.87
C PRO A 80 12.68 -22.55 -9.99
N ASN A 81 12.23 -23.75 -9.64
CA ASN A 81 12.94 -24.87 -9.04
C ASN A 81 14.31 -25.06 -9.68
N THR A 82 15.35 -24.60 -8.99
CA THR A 82 16.76 -24.83 -9.31
C THR A 82 17.13 -26.23 -8.80
N VAL A 83 16.90 -27.23 -9.65
CA VAL A 83 17.45 -28.59 -9.50
C VAL A 83 18.71 -28.70 -10.33
N ASN A 84 19.85 -28.33 -9.75
CA ASN A 84 21.16 -28.92 -10.06
C ASN A 84 22.15 -28.63 -8.91
#